data_AF-A0A949N1T4-F1
#
_entry.id   AF-A0A949N1T4-F1
#
_cell.length_a   1.000
_cell.length_b   1.000
_cell.length_c   1.000
_cell.angle_alpha   90.00
_cell.angle_beta   90.00
_cell.angle_gamma   90.00
#
_symmetry.space_group_name_H-M   'P 1'
#
loop_
_entity.id
_entity.type
_entity.pdbx_description
1 polymer ?
#
loop_
_entity_poly.entity_id
_entity_poly.type
_entity_poly.pdbx_seq_one_letter_code
_entity_poly.pdbx_strand_id
1 'polypeptide(L)'
;MKKYITLLMLTILLGSLCPVIILAEESSDPPPEEEEPVDDPWADSDGDGIPDGYDPFPDDAENNGMPEDVVQQFIEAAQNIKELEELLNGDDEDEEDDEDGEDEEDDEDEEDDEDEEDDESSTSQAVETLYNVAQKLLDKAKQKAEEGKFGAAHGLSNAALHTSGNALSKYKRENGEEDEDEEDDDEDEEGESYQNTNENQNQNKGKGNDKGKDNGKGKGKGKGKGKKP
;
A
#
# COMPACT_ATOMS: atom_id res chain seq x y z
N MET A 1 -4.57 54.09 52.08
CA MET A 1 -6.05 54.07 52.01
C MET A 1 -6.61 54.46 50.63
N LYS A 2 -6.18 55.56 49.99
CA LYS A 2 -6.73 55.96 48.67
C LYS A 2 -6.60 54.93 47.54
N LYS A 3 -5.53 54.10 47.55
CA LYS A 3 -5.30 53.06 46.53
C LYS A 3 -6.27 51.87 46.60
N TYR A 4 -6.82 51.57 47.78
CA TYR A 4 -7.78 50.47 47.94
C TYR A 4 -9.17 50.83 47.45
N ILE A 5 -9.54 52.11 47.53
CA ILE A 5 -10.83 52.61 47.03
C ILE A 5 -10.89 52.49 45.50
N THR A 6 -9.80 52.77 44.80
CA THR A 6 -9.73 52.65 43.33
C THR A 6 -9.84 51.19 42.88
N LEU A 7 -9.20 50.27 43.60
CA LEU A 7 -9.24 48.85 43.26
C LEU A 7 -10.62 48.22 43.54
N LEU A 8 -11.29 48.66 44.62
CA LEU A 8 -12.67 48.24 44.93
C LEU A 8 -13.68 48.76 43.89
N MET A 9 -13.51 50.00 43.42
CA MET A 9 -14.37 50.56 42.35
C MET A 9 -14.17 49.82 41.02
N LEU A 10 -12.94 49.38 40.70
CA LEU A 10 -12.67 48.62 39.48
C LEU A 10 -13.34 47.24 39.51
N THR A 11 -13.34 46.55 40.66
CA THR A 11 -13.99 45.25 40.82
C THR A 11 -15.51 45.32 40.75
N ILE A 12 -16.13 46.40 41.22
CA ILE A 12 -17.59 46.60 41.11
C ILE A 12 -17.98 46.89 39.64
N LEU A 13 -17.12 47.60 38.90
CA LEU A 13 -17.37 47.95 37.50
C LEU A 13 -17.17 46.75 36.55
N LEU A 14 -16.27 45.83 36.88
CA LEU A 14 -16.05 44.59 36.12
C LEU A 14 -17.01 43.46 36.52
N GLY A 15 -17.52 43.45 37.76
CA GLY A 15 -18.37 42.38 38.28
C GLY A 15 -19.84 42.44 37.88
N SER A 16 -20.34 43.55 37.31
CA SER A 16 -21.77 43.71 37.00
C SER A 16 -22.13 43.52 35.52
N LEU A 17 -21.19 43.11 34.65
CA LEU A 17 -21.42 43.05 33.20
C LEU A 17 -21.56 41.64 32.61
N CYS A 18 -21.40 40.56 33.36
CA CYS A 18 -21.63 39.21 32.82
C CYS A 18 -22.19 38.24 33.88
N PRO A 19 -23.52 38.15 34.04
CA PRO A 19 -24.09 36.80 34.01
C PRO A 19 -25.46 36.79 33.33
N VAL A 20 -25.54 37.12 32.03
CA VAL A 20 -26.77 36.91 31.22
C VAL A 20 -26.43 36.61 29.74
N ILE A 21 -25.36 35.84 29.47
CA ILE A 21 -25.11 35.28 28.12
C ILE A 21 -25.07 33.74 28.15
N ILE A 22 -25.14 33.11 29.33
CA ILE A 22 -25.23 31.67 29.46
C ILE A 22 -26.68 31.35 29.83
N LEU A 23 -27.60 31.27 28.86
CA LEU A 23 -28.92 30.59 28.94
C LEU A 23 -29.81 30.83 27.69
N ALA A 24 -29.22 30.97 26.49
CA ALA A 24 -29.97 31.03 25.24
C ALA A 24 -29.32 30.26 24.07
N GLU A 25 -28.46 29.29 24.37
CA GLU A 25 -28.00 28.28 23.39
C GLU A 25 -28.58 26.91 23.76
N GLU A 26 -29.90 26.86 23.92
CA GLU A 26 -30.64 25.60 24.02
C GLU A 26 -31.31 25.35 22.65
N SER A 27 -30.91 24.25 22.02
CA SER A 27 -31.39 23.67 20.75
C SER A 27 -31.09 24.44 19.46
N SER A 28 -29.82 24.68 19.15
CA SER A 28 -29.38 24.43 17.78
C SER A 28 -28.68 23.08 17.81
N ASP A 29 -29.38 22.02 17.42
CA ASP A 29 -28.69 20.81 16.97
C ASP A 29 -27.61 21.29 15.98
N PRO A 30 -26.34 20.89 16.16
CA PRO A 30 -25.36 21.12 15.12
C PRO A 30 -25.99 20.61 13.82
N PRO A 31 -25.87 21.35 12.69
CA PRO A 31 -26.27 20.77 11.41
C PRO A 31 -25.62 19.39 11.34
N PRO A 32 -26.34 18.35 10.89
CA PRO A 32 -25.76 17.02 10.77
C PRO A 32 -24.41 17.23 10.10
N GLU A 33 -23.33 16.83 10.79
CA GLU A 33 -22.01 16.92 10.19
C GLU A 33 -22.17 16.22 8.85
N GLU A 34 -22.01 16.99 7.76
CA GLU A 34 -22.03 16.43 6.42
C GLU A 34 -20.88 15.45 6.46
N GLU A 35 -21.19 14.17 6.67
CA GLU A 35 -20.20 13.10 6.68
C GLU A 35 -19.45 13.29 5.37
N GLU A 36 -18.19 13.72 5.48
CA GLU A 36 -17.36 13.88 4.30
C GLU A 36 -17.44 12.54 3.58
N PRO A 37 -17.77 12.55 2.27
CA PRO A 37 -17.92 11.31 1.53
C PRO A 37 -16.70 10.45 1.85
N VAL A 38 -16.95 9.23 2.32
CA VAL A 38 -15.87 8.29 2.60
C VAL A 38 -15.12 8.16 1.28
N ASP A 39 -13.91 8.71 1.21
CA ASP A 39 -13.04 8.63 0.05
C ASP A 39 -12.70 7.15 -0.09
N ASP A 40 -13.43 6.46 -0.97
CA ASP A 40 -13.17 5.07 -1.31
C ASP A 40 -11.81 5.02 -2.02
N PRO A 41 -10.74 4.47 -1.40
CA PRO A 41 -9.43 4.44 -2.01
C PRO A 41 -9.40 3.58 -3.28
N TRP A 42 -10.44 2.76 -3.49
CA TRP A 42 -10.63 1.92 -4.67
C TRP A 42 -11.47 2.58 -5.78
N ALA A 43 -11.94 3.82 -5.58
CA ALA A 43 -12.57 4.60 -6.63
C ALA A 43 -11.57 4.92 -7.75
N ASP A 44 -12.06 5.12 -8.96
CA ASP A 44 -11.30 5.56 -10.13
C ASP A 44 -11.99 6.83 -10.64
N SER A 45 -11.48 7.97 -10.19
CA SER A 45 -12.14 9.27 -10.36
C SER A 45 -12.08 9.79 -11.80
N ASP A 46 -11.02 9.47 -12.54
CA ASP A 46 -10.79 9.99 -13.88
C ASP A 46 -11.06 8.96 -15.00
N GLY A 47 -11.18 7.68 -14.67
CA GLY A 47 -11.55 6.58 -15.56
C GLY A 47 -10.38 5.95 -16.31
N ASP A 48 -9.17 6.07 -15.80
CA ASP A 48 -7.97 5.44 -16.37
C ASP A 48 -7.81 3.96 -15.97
N GLY A 49 -8.61 3.50 -15.00
CA GLY A 49 -8.61 2.14 -14.45
C GLY A 49 -7.68 1.93 -13.26
N ILE A 50 -6.86 2.92 -12.88
CA ILE A 50 -6.05 2.90 -11.67
C ILE A 50 -6.89 3.44 -10.51
N PRO A 51 -6.98 2.73 -9.37
CA PRO A 51 -7.69 3.28 -8.22
C PRO A 51 -7.00 4.52 -7.64
N ASP A 52 -7.74 5.55 -7.25
CA ASP A 52 -7.30 6.86 -6.76
C ASP A 52 -6.24 6.75 -5.64
N GLY A 53 -6.39 5.75 -4.76
CA GLY A 53 -5.41 5.46 -3.71
C GLY A 53 -4.01 5.17 -4.27
N TYR A 54 -3.94 4.51 -5.42
CA TYR A 54 -2.71 4.09 -6.10
C TYR A 54 -2.39 4.89 -7.38
N ASP A 55 -3.30 5.74 -7.83
CA ASP A 55 -3.12 6.57 -9.01
C ASP A 55 -2.16 7.75 -8.74
N PRO A 56 -1.04 7.88 -9.47
CA PRO A 56 -0.19 9.06 -9.42
C PRO A 56 -0.86 10.35 -9.89
N PHE A 57 -1.91 10.26 -10.69
CA PHE A 57 -2.58 11.37 -11.35
C PHE A 57 -4.12 11.25 -11.34
N PRO A 58 -4.79 11.20 -10.17
CA PRO A 58 -6.24 10.90 -9.98
C PRO A 58 -7.24 11.84 -10.65
N ASP A 59 -6.76 12.90 -11.31
CA ASP A 59 -7.58 13.89 -12.02
C ASP A 59 -7.24 13.93 -13.54
N ASP A 60 -6.37 13.05 -14.02
CA ASP A 60 -5.79 13.07 -15.38
C ASP A 60 -5.78 11.67 -16.02
N ALA A 61 -6.87 11.37 -16.72
CA ALA A 61 -7.04 10.10 -17.43
C ALA A 61 -5.97 9.79 -18.50
N GLU A 62 -5.13 10.78 -18.90
CA GLU A 62 -3.99 10.56 -19.79
C GLU A 62 -2.67 10.24 -19.03
N ASN A 63 -2.73 10.13 -17.71
CA ASN A 63 -1.63 9.75 -16.83
C ASN A 63 -0.36 10.60 -17.03
N ASN A 64 -0.51 11.88 -17.40
CA ASN A 64 0.58 12.80 -17.70
C ASN A 64 1.62 12.21 -18.70
N GLY A 65 1.16 11.37 -19.64
CA GLY A 65 2.01 10.69 -20.62
C GLY A 65 2.85 9.55 -20.05
N MET A 66 2.42 8.94 -18.96
CA MET A 66 2.98 7.69 -18.45
C MET A 66 2.90 6.59 -19.53
N PRO A 67 3.93 5.75 -19.69
CA PRO A 67 3.86 4.62 -20.61
C PRO A 67 2.72 3.64 -20.23
N GLU A 68 2.00 3.15 -21.24
CA GLU A 68 0.85 2.24 -21.09
C GLU A 68 1.20 0.97 -20.28
N ASP A 69 2.40 0.43 -20.48
CA ASP A 69 2.90 -0.74 -19.75
C ASP A 69 3.07 -0.47 -18.25
N VAL A 70 3.42 0.77 -17.89
CA VAL A 70 3.48 1.17 -16.48
C VAL A 70 2.07 1.29 -15.92
N VAL A 71 1.16 1.96 -16.63
CA VAL A 71 -0.26 2.09 -16.24
C VAL A 71 -0.87 0.72 -15.98
N GLN A 72 -0.73 -0.21 -16.92
CA GLN A 72 -1.23 -1.58 -16.79
C GLN A 72 -0.66 -2.30 -15.56
N GLN A 73 0.64 -2.14 -15.24
CA GLN A 73 1.22 -2.72 -14.03
C GLN A 73 0.64 -2.12 -12.74
N PHE A 74 0.28 -0.83 -12.72
CA PHE A 74 -0.41 -0.24 -11.57
C PHE A 74 -1.79 -0.88 -11.39
N ILE A 75 -2.56 -1.00 -12.47
CA ILE A 75 -3.90 -1.61 -12.48
C ILE A 75 -3.82 -3.04 -11.94
N GLU A 76 -2.97 -3.89 -12.53
CA GLU A 76 -2.86 -5.30 -12.14
C GLU A 76 -2.33 -5.46 -10.71
N ALA A 77 -1.32 -4.67 -10.31
CA ALA A 77 -0.80 -4.73 -8.95
C ALA A 77 -1.86 -4.31 -7.93
N ALA A 78 -2.65 -3.28 -8.22
CA ALA A 78 -3.72 -2.80 -7.37
C ALA A 78 -4.85 -3.84 -7.25
N GLN A 79 -5.25 -4.48 -8.36
CA GLN A 79 -6.25 -5.55 -8.35
C GLN A 79 -5.81 -6.74 -7.47
N ASN A 80 -4.56 -7.20 -7.62
CA ASN A 80 -4.03 -8.28 -6.78
C ASN A 80 -4.01 -7.88 -5.29
N ILE A 81 -3.68 -6.63 -4.98
CA ILE A 81 -3.70 -6.10 -3.60
C ILE A 81 -5.13 -6.08 -3.07
N LYS A 82 -6.11 -5.69 -3.88
CA LYS A 82 -7.53 -5.68 -3.49
C LYS A 82 -8.02 -7.09 -3.16
N GLU A 83 -7.73 -8.06 -4.02
CA GLU A 83 -8.10 -9.45 -3.81
C GLU A 83 -7.46 -9.99 -2.53
N LEU A 84 -6.18 -9.70 -2.29
CA LEU A 84 -5.51 -10.07 -1.03
C LEU A 84 -6.13 -9.40 0.19
N GLU A 85 -6.53 -8.12 0.09
CA GLU A 85 -7.19 -7.41 1.19
C GLU A 85 -8.56 -8.03 1.51
N GLU A 86 -9.34 -8.37 0.49
CA GLU A 86 -10.62 -9.07 0.66
C GLU A 86 -10.43 -10.46 1.28
N LEU A 87 -9.42 -11.22 0.85
CA LEU A 87 -9.11 -12.54 1.41
C LEU A 87 -8.61 -12.48 2.86
N LEU A 88 -7.79 -11.47 3.21
CA LEU A 88 -7.25 -11.33 4.55
C LEU A 88 -8.28 -10.77 5.55
N ASN A 89 -9.26 -10.00 5.08
CA ASN A 89 -10.29 -9.40 5.93
C ASN A 89 -11.62 -10.17 5.93
N GLY A 90 -11.83 -11.09 4.97
CA GLY A 90 -13.11 -11.74 4.71
C GLY A 90 -13.52 -12.82 5.71
N ASP A 91 -12.63 -13.29 6.59
CA ASP A 91 -12.92 -14.37 7.53
C ASP A 91 -13.70 -13.94 8.79
N ASP A 92 -13.86 -12.63 9.05
CA ASP A 92 -14.43 -12.14 10.31
C ASP A 92 -15.94 -11.76 10.25
N GLU A 93 -16.61 -11.81 9.09
CA GLU A 93 -18.00 -11.30 8.94
C GLU A 93 -19.12 -12.36 9.00
N ASP A 94 -18.81 -13.67 9.12
CA ASP A 94 -19.82 -14.74 9.05
C ASP A 94 -20.25 -15.34 10.42
N GLU A 95 -19.84 -14.77 11.57
CA GLU A 95 -20.31 -15.20 12.91
C GLU A 95 -21.51 -14.38 13.44
N GLU A 96 -22.52 -14.10 12.62
CA GLU A 96 -23.85 -13.73 13.15
C GLU A 96 -24.57 -14.99 13.66
N ASP A 97 -24.09 -15.47 14.80
CA ASP A 97 -24.84 -15.88 16.00
C ASP A 97 -26.35 -16.17 15.81
N ASP A 98 -26.68 -17.31 15.20
CA ASP A 98 -28.00 -17.95 15.37
C ASP A 98 -28.07 -18.62 16.76
N GLU A 99 -28.00 -17.79 17.81
CA GLU A 99 -28.28 -18.15 19.21
C GLU A 99 -29.80 -18.36 19.40
N ASP A 100 -30.34 -19.46 18.86
CA ASP A 100 -31.64 -20.00 19.28
C ASP A 100 -31.41 -21.33 20.01
N GLY A 101 -31.19 -21.17 21.31
CA GLY A 101 -30.99 -22.26 22.26
C GLY A 101 -32.23 -23.11 22.56
N GLU A 102 -31.93 -24.10 23.38
CA GLU A 102 -32.78 -25.11 24.01
C GLU A 102 -33.01 -26.40 23.18
N ASP A 103 -32.23 -27.44 23.47
CA ASP A 103 -32.77 -28.55 24.30
C ASP A 103 -31.71 -29.57 24.75
N GLU A 104 -31.69 -29.75 26.08
CA GLU A 104 -31.57 -30.99 26.89
C GLU A 104 -30.35 -31.94 26.76
N GLU A 105 -29.50 -31.85 27.81
CA GLU A 105 -29.08 -32.90 28.79
C GLU A 105 -28.60 -34.30 28.32
N ASP A 106 -27.60 -34.82 29.06
CA ASP A 106 -27.01 -36.19 29.08
C ASP A 106 -26.23 -36.60 27.82
N ASP A 107 -25.00 -37.13 27.85
CA ASP A 107 -24.37 -38.03 28.82
C ASP A 107 -22.82 -37.99 28.66
N GLU A 108 -22.12 -38.31 29.74
CA GLU A 108 -20.65 -38.41 29.87
C GLU A 108 -20.04 -39.49 28.96
N ASP A 109 -18.99 -39.17 28.19
CA ASP A 109 -17.85 -40.08 27.96
C ASP A 109 -16.63 -39.26 27.48
N GLU A 110 -15.64 -39.15 28.38
CA GLU A 110 -14.31 -38.58 28.19
C GLU A 110 -13.44 -39.53 27.34
N GLU A 111 -13.15 -39.19 26.10
CA GLU A 111 -12.02 -39.77 25.36
C GLU A 111 -11.22 -38.64 24.70
N ASP A 112 -10.13 -38.27 25.39
CA ASP A 112 -8.79 -37.90 24.91
C ASP A 112 -8.64 -37.67 23.39
N ASP A 113 -9.20 -36.57 22.87
CA ASP A 113 -8.92 -36.11 21.51
C ASP A 113 -7.62 -35.29 21.52
N GLU A 114 -6.62 -35.85 20.86
CA GLU A 114 -5.26 -35.33 20.75
C GLU A 114 -5.27 -33.92 20.14
N ASP A 115 -4.57 -32.98 20.80
CA ASP A 115 -4.25 -31.62 20.33
C ASP A 115 -3.67 -31.68 18.90
N GLU A 116 -4.53 -31.59 17.89
CA GLU A 116 -4.13 -31.26 16.53
C GLU A 116 -3.74 -29.78 16.54
N GLU A 117 -2.44 -29.52 16.72
CA GLU A 117 -1.92 -28.17 16.77
C GLU A 117 -2.16 -27.43 15.45
N ASP A 118 -3.00 -26.41 15.60
CA ASP A 118 -3.33 -25.23 14.80
C ASP A 118 -2.13 -24.66 13.99
N ASP A 119 -1.72 -25.35 12.92
CA ASP A 119 -0.65 -24.91 12.00
C ASP A 119 -1.13 -23.84 10.98
N GLU A 120 -2.42 -23.48 11.01
CA GLU A 120 -3.09 -22.50 10.12
C GLU A 120 -2.52 -21.07 10.28
N SER A 121 -1.85 -20.76 11.41
CA SER A 121 -1.35 -19.40 11.68
C SER A 121 -0.12 -18.99 10.85
N SER A 122 0.71 -19.95 10.41
CA SER A 122 1.99 -19.61 9.78
C SER A 122 1.89 -19.19 8.31
N THR A 123 0.82 -19.59 7.62
CA THR A 123 0.57 -19.33 6.19
C THR A 123 0.12 -17.89 6.00
N SER A 124 -0.89 -17.47 6.76
CA SER A 124 -1.46 -16.11 6.76
C SER A 124 -0.40 -15.04 7.03
N GLN A 125 0.54 -15.29 7.96
CA GLN A 125 1.60 -14.33 8.27
C GLN A 125 2.52 -14.04 7.08
N ALA A 126 2.82 -15.06 6.26
CA ALA A 126 3.68 -14.89 5.10
C ALA A 126 2.97 -14.16 3.96
N VAL A 127 1.70 -14.47 3.72
CA VAL A 127 0.85 -13.77 2.73
C VAL A 127 0.68 -12.30 3.13
N GLU A 128 0.35 -12.03 4.40
CA GLU A 128 0.23 -10.68 4.94
C GLU A 128 1.55 -9.88 4.81
N THR A 129 2.69 -10.53 5.02
CA THR A 129 4.00 -9.89 4.83
C THR A 129 4.22 -9.49 3.37
N LEU A 130 3.86 -10.35 2.42
CA LEU A 130 4.00 -10.06 0.99
C LEU A 130 3.02 -8.96 0.54
N TYR A 131 1.77 -9.00 1.00
CA TYR A 131 0.77 -7.95 0.81
C TYR A 131 1.32 -6.58 1.25
N ASN A 132 1.82 -6.50 2.48
CA ASN A 132 2.43 -5.29 3.03
C ASN A 132 3.65 -4.79 2.23
N VAL A 133 4.41 -5.69 1.61
CA VAL A 133 5.54 -5.32 0.74
C VAL A 133 5.05 -4.80 -0.61
N ALA A 134 4.04 -5.46 -1.20
CA ALA A 134 3.44 -5.05 -2.46
C ALA A 134 2.86 -3.63 -2.38
N GLN A 135 2.07 -3.32 -1.33
CA GLN A 135 1.55 -1.97 -1.08
C GLN A 135 2.68 -0.92 -1.02
N LYS A 136 3.72 -1.17 -0.20
CA LYS A 136 4.86 -0.25 -0.07
C LYS A 136 5.64 -0.06 -1.36
N LEU A 137 5.66 -1.07 -2.24
CA LEU A 137 6.29 -0.96 -3.56
C LEU A 137 5.43 -0.10 -4.49
N LEU A 138 4.12 -0.31 -4.49
CA LEU A 138 3.17 0.44 -5.31
C LEU A 138 3.12 1.91 -4.90
N ASP A 139 3.08 2.22 -3.59
CA ASP A 139 3.17 3.59 -3.07
C ASP A 139 4.44 4.32 -3.53
N LYS A 140 5.57 3.61 -3.53
CA LYS A 140 6.84 4.17 -4.00
C LYS A 140 6.85 4.33 -5.52
N ALA A 141 6.23 3.41 -6.25
CA ALA A 141 6.04 3.54 -7.68
C ALA A 141 5.23 4.79 -7.98
N LYS A 142 4.12 5.00 -7.26
CA LYS A 142 3.26 6.19 -7.34
C LYS A 142 4.05 7.48 -7.15
N GLN A 143 4.77 7.58 -6.03
CA GLN A 143 5.64 8.73 -5.77
C GLN A 143 6.68 8.97 -6.89
N LYS A 144 7.22 7.91 -7.50
CA LYS A 144 8.19 8.05 -8.59
C LYS A 144 7.53 8.49 -9.89
N ALA A 145 6.30 8.05 -10.16
CA ALA A 145 5.52 8.49 -11.30
C ALA A 145 5.12 9.98 -11.16
N GLU A 146 4.66 10.41 -9.99
CA GLU A 146 4.40 11.84 -9.66
C GLU A 146 5.64 12.73 -9.90
N GLU A 147 6.84 12.21 -9.59
CA GLU A 147 8.12 12.88 -9.85
C GLU A 147 8.51 12.90 -11.35
N GLY A 148 7.72 12.32 -12.23
CA GLY A 148 8.01 12.12 -13.66
C GLY A 148 9.12 11.10 -13.94
N LYS A 149 9.40 10.20 -12.98
CA LYS A 149 10.46 9.18 -13.08
C LYS A 149 9.87 7.82 -13.47
N PHE A 150 9.21 7.76 -14.62
CA PHE A 150 8.48 6.57 -15.07
C PHE A 150 9.34 5.30 -15.15
N GLY A 151 10.61 5.38 -15.53
CA GLY A 151 11.49 4.19 -15.53
C GLY A 151 11.76 3.61 -14.13
N ALA A 152 11.72 4.44 -13.08
CA ALA A 152 11.80 3.96 -11.70
C ALA A 152 10.44 3.49 -11.19
N ALA A 153 9.35 4.16 -11.59
CA ALA A 153 7.99 3.72 -11.30
C ALA A 153 7.76 2.31 -11.88
N HIS A 154 8.05 2.09 -13.17
CA HIS A 154 7.98 0.80 -13.86
C HIS A 154 8.68 -0.33 -13.09
N GLY A 155 9.93 -0.11 -12.64
CA GLY A 155 10.66 -1.13 -11.90
C GLY A 155 10.04 -1.47 -10.54
N LEU A 156 9.34 -0.53 -9.92
CA LEU A 156 8.68 -0.70 -8.63
C LEU A 156 7.27 -1.27 -8.78
N SER A 157 6.48 -0.82 -9.77
CA SER A 157 5.16 -1.37 -10.10
C SER A 157 5.27 -2.83 -10.53
N ASN A 158 6.24 -3.16 -11.39
CA ASN A 158 6.50 -4.55 -11.76
C ASN A 158 6.89 -5.41 -10.53
N ALA A 159 7.72 -4.87 -9.63
CA ALA A 159 8.06 -5.58 -8.40
C ALA A 159 6.84 -5.76 -7.48
N ALA A 160 5.95 -4.77 -7.40
CA ALA A 160 4.70 -4.86 -6.66
C ALA A 160 3.80 -5.95 -7.24
N LEU A 161 3.60 -5.95 -8.56
CA LEU A 161 2.81 -6.92 -9.32
C LEU A 161 3.25 -8.37 -9.05
N HIS A 162 4.53 -8.67 -9.19
CA HIS A 162 5.03 -10.02 -8.90
C HIS A 162 4.94 -10.37 -7.40
N THR A 163 5.10 -9.38 -6.51
CA THR A 163 5.01 -9.64 -5.07
C THR A 163 3.58 -9.97 -4.66
N SER A 164 2.60 -9.21 -5.14
CA SER A 164 1.17 -9.46 -4.88
C SER A 164 0.70 -10.73 -5.57
N GLY A 165 1.09 -10.98 -6.82
CA GLY A 165 0.78 -12.23 -7.53
C GLY A 165 1.30 -13.46 -6.79
N ASN A 166 2.56 -13.44 -6.33
CA ASN A 166 3.11 -14.53 -5.51
C ASN A 166 2.38 -14.72 -4.18
N ALA A 167 1.91 -13.63 -3.54
CA ALA A 167 1.14 -13.72 -2.32
C ALA A 167 -0.21 -14.41 -2.57
N LEU A 168 -0.87 -14.05 -3.69
CA LEU A 168 -2.17 -14.59 -4.06
C LEU A 168 -2.07 -16.08 -4.44
N SER A 169 -1.12 -16.45 -5.28
CA SER A 169 -0.87 -17.86 -5.61
C SER A 169 -0.53 -18.67 -4.37
N LYS A 170 0.22 -18.07 -3.43
CA LYS A 170 0.54 -18.73 -2.16
C LYS A 170 -0.71 -18.98 -1.32
N TYR A 171 -1.58 -17.98 -1.19
CA TYR A 171 -2.85 -18.10 -0.48
C TYR A 171 -3.74 -19.19 -1.10
N LYS A 172 -3.96 -19.16 -2.42
CA LYS A 172 -4.80 -20.13 -3.14
C LYS A 172 -4.33 -21.57 -2.93
N ARG A 173 -3.02 -21.80 -2.99
CA ARG A 173 -2.41 -23.10 -2.70
C ARG A 173 -2.62 -23.55 -1.25
N GLU A 174 -2.48 -22.64 -0.30
CA GLU A 174 -2.58 -22.97 1.12
C GLU A 174 -4.04 -23.27 1.52
N ASN A 175 -5.01 -22.63 0.87
CA ASN A 175 -6.44 -22.85 1.12
C ASN A 175 -7.06 -23.98 0.25
N GLY A 176 -6.25 -24.70 -0.52
CA GLY A 176 -6.72 -25.82 -1.36
C GLY A 176 -7.59 -25.39 -2.55
N GLU A 177 -7.47 -24.13 -2.98
CA GLU A 177 -8.13 -23.59 -4.18
C GLU A 177 -7.29 -23.79 -5.46
N GLU A 178 -6.26 -24.64 -5.41
CA GLU A 178 -5.51 -25.00 -6.62
C GLU A 178 -6.43 -25.74 -7.61
N ASP A 179 -6.83 -25.04 -8.68
CA ASP A 179 -7.30 -25.66 -9.90
C ASP A 179 -6.23 -26.67 -10.33
N GLU A 180 -6.55 -27.98 -10.33
CA GLU A 180 -5.66 -29.12 -10.62
C GLU A 180 -5.06 -29.11 -12.06
N ASP A 181 -5.13 -28.00 -12.79
CA ASP A 181 -4.90 -27.92 -14.24
C ASP A 181 -3.66 -27.08 -14.66
N GLU A 182 -2.86 -26.54 -13.73
CA GLU A 182 -1.54 -25.98 -14.09
C GLU A 182 -0.51 -27.12 -14.24
N GLU A 183 -0.61 -27.86 -15.35
CA GLU A 183 0.52 -28.65 -15.83
C GLU A 183 1.73 -27.72 -15.98
N ASP A 184 2.79 -28.00 -15.21
CA ASP A 184 4.13 -27.41 -15.29
C ASP A 184 4.66 -27.39 -16.74
N ASP A 185 4.23 -26.43 -17.54
CA ASP A 185 4.98 -26.00 -18.71
C ASP A 185 6.08 -25.09 -18.17
N ASP A 186 7.18 -25.74 -17.75
CA ASP A 186 8.53 -25.17 -17.61
C ASP A 186 8.99 -24.60 -18.98
N GLU A 187 8.21 -23.69 -19.58
CA GLU A 187 8.69 -22.85 -20.65
C GLU A 187 9.67 -21.89 -20.00
N ASP A 188 10.96 -22.25 -20.15
CA ASP A 188 12.11 -21.40 -19.97
C ASP A 188 11.76 -19.95 -20.36
N GLU A 189 11.32 -19.15 -19.39
CA GLU A 189 11.14 -17.72 -19.54
C GLU A 189 12.55 -17.17 -19.67
N GLU A 190 13.08 -17.26 -20.90
CA GLU A 190 14.34 -16.69 -21.31
C GLU A 190 14.22 -15.21 -21.00
N GLY A 191 14.76 -14.84 -19.84
CA GLY A 191 14.70 -13.49 -19.31
C GLY A 191 15.01 -12.51 -20.43
N GLU A 192 13.95 -11.87 -20.92
CA GLU A 192 14.02 -10.68 -21.74
C GLU A 192 14.73 -9.67 -20.83
N SER A 193 16.06 -9.66 -20.93
CA SER A 193 16.88 -8.67 -20.26
C SER A 193 16.46 -7.37 -20.93
N TYR A 194 15.52 -6.67 -20.34
CA TYR A 194 15.05 -5.38 -20.82
C TYR A 194 16.29 -4.50 -20.92
N GLN A 195 16.79 -4.38 -22.15
CA GLN A 195 17.81 -3.43 -22.48
C GLN A 195 17.14 -2.09 -22.22
N ASN A 196 17.48 -1.52 -21.07
CA ASN A 196 17.20 -0.15 -20.70
C ASN A 196 17.71 0.75 -21.83
N THR A 197 16.88 0.93 -22.85
CA THR A 197 17.08 1.87 -23.94
C THR A 197 16.65 3.21 -23.41
N ASN A 198 17.43 3.70 -22.45
CA ASN A 198 17.57 5.12 -22.19
C ASN A 198 18.28 5.75 -23.41
N GLU A 199 17.62 5.72 -24.58
CA GLU A 199 17.89 6.62 -25.68
C GLU A 199 17.36 7.99 -25.27
N ASN A 200 18.07 8.58 -24.32
CA ASN A 200 18.09 9.99 -24.06
C ASN A 200 18.48 10.68 -25.37
N GLN A 201 17.46 11.14 -26.11
CA GLN A 201 17.60 12.04 -27.25
C GLN A 201 18.10 13.41 -26.76
N ASN A 202 19.34 13.43 -26.28
CA ASN A 202 20.11 14.65 -26.16
C ASN A 202 20.61 15.01 -27.56
N GLN A 203 19.78 15.75 -28.30
CA GLN A 203 20.16 16.40 -29.55
C GLN A 203 21.20 17.49 -29.28
N ASN A 204 22.41 17.12 -28.86
CA ASN A 204 23.55 18.01 -28.89
C ASN A 204 24.38 17.68 -30.14
N LYS A 205 24.13 18.48 -31.17
CA LYS A 205 24.70 18.41 -32.52
C LYS A 205 26.19 18.84 -32.48
N GLY A 206 27.02 18.06 -31.81
CA GLY A 206 28.48 18.18 -31.81
C GLY A 206 29.09 17.32 -32.91
N LYS A 207 29.49 17.94 -34.02
CA LYS A 207 30.23 17.32 -35.12
C LYS A 207 31.44 16.53 -34.59
N GLY A 208 31.50 15.26 -34.98
CA GLY A 208 32.60 14.37 -34.64
C GLY A 208 33.93 14.73 -35.29
N ASN A 209 34.99 14.22 -34.66
CA ASN A 209 36.03 13.38 -35.23
C ASN A 209 37.08 13.15 -34.13
N ASP A 210 37.23 11.91 -33.64
CA ASP A 210 38.45 11.14 -33.93
C ASP A 210 38.39 9.72 -33.35
N LYS A 211 39.08 8.84 -34.05
CA LYS A 211 39.21 7.41 -33.80
C LYS A 211 40.08 7.15 -32.57
N GLY A 212 39.63 6.23 -31.71
CA GLY A 212 40.47 5.68 -30.64
C GLY A 212 39.95 4.35 -30.16
N LYS A 213 40.28 3.27 -30.87
CA LYS A 213 40.22 1.91 -30.33
C LYS A 213 41.29 1.80 -29.24
N ASP A 214 40.90 1.56 -27.99
CA ASP A 214 41.84 1.03 -27.00
C ASP A 214 41.16 -0.02 -26.11
N ASN A 215 41.52 -1.28 -26.36
CA ASN A 215 41.07 -2.45 -25.61
C ASN A 215 42.00 -2.65 -24.40
N GLY A 216 41.74 -1.94 -23.31
CA GLY A 216 42.49 -2.07 -22.05
C GLY A 216 41.92 -3.12 -21.10
N LYS A 217 42.24 -4.41 -21.30
CA LYS A 217 42.03 -5.47 -20.29
C LYS A 217 43.03 -5.31 -19.13
N GLY A 218 42.67 -4.52 -18.12
CA GLY A 218 43.46 -4.38 -16.88
C GLY A 218 43.09 -5.41 -15.81
N LYS A 219 43.74 -6.58 -15.79
CA LYS A 219 43.68 -7.51 -14.64
C LYS A 219 44.66 -7.05 -13.54
N GLY A 220 44.17 -6.26 -12.58
CA GLY A 220 44.95 -5.88 -11.39
C GLY A 220 44.88 -6.94 -10.29
N LYS A 221 45.87 -7.84 -10.20
CA LYS A 221 46.11 -8.68 -9.01
C LYS A 221 47.11 -7.99 -8.08
N GLY A 222 46.63 -7.28 -7.07
CA GLY A 222 47.47 -6.71 -6.00
C GLY A 222 47.53 -7.62 -4.77
N LYS A 223 48.52 -8.52 -4.69
CA LYS A 223 48.92 -9.18 -3.44
C LYS A 223 50.07 -8.38 -2.81
N GLY A 224 49.78 -7.59 -1.79
CA GLY A 224 50.78 -6.90 -0.97
C GLY A 224 50.81 -7.45 0.46
N LYS A 225 51.60 -8.50 0.72
CA LYS A 225 51.99 -8.88 2.09
C LYS A 225 53.20 -8.05 2.50
N GLY A 226 52.95 -6.93 3.19
CA GLY A 226 53.97 -6.15 3.87
C GLY A 226 54.29 -6.74 5.24
N LYS A 227 55.37 -7.52 5.30
CA LYS A 227 56.02 -7.98 6.54
C LYS A 227 57.08 -6.96 6.90
N LYS A 228 57.08 -6.39 8.11
CA LYS A 228 58.22 -5.62 8.63
C LYS A 228 58.38 -5.76 10.15
N PRO A 229 59.62 -5.54 10.63
CA PRO A 229 60.26 -6.24 11.75
C PRO A 229 60.00 -5.65 13.13
#